data_AF-A0A834J2H5-F1
#
_entry.id   AF-A0A834J2H5-F1
#
_cell.length_a   1.000
_cell.length_b   1.000
_cell.length_c   1.000
_cell.angle_alpha   90.00
_cell.angle_beta   90.00
_cell.angle_gamma   90.00
#
_symmetry.space_group_name_H-M   'P 1'
#
loop_
_entity.id
_entity.type
_entity.pdbx_description
1 polymer ?
#
loop_
_entity_poly.entity_id
_entity_poly.type
_entity_poly.pdbx_seq_one_letter_code
_entity_poly.pdbx_strand_id
1 'polypeptide(L)'
;MSKKSSSKMLVHQLSTVLPDDRPITSISIIEDIEKCPPNFTVVSRTYDQDTDADLWRETGLFIKKKGRYICFSKTDGLPHCIVEDITIINEREMPPEGYSVISHTIDSMQKAWRKKQLCYKIKNKNLCSKAVTDIIICSRIVHKASKMAPNGFAAAGIINGVCVCYKTVDITIGPPNSQSYINIDKFLMQNASPNPSNGTPHRVPPERPPKPKFSPKPNNGIYFQIGPASIGKDTDESNDRDYEMLSLSARLRPTRPAPQPPTTSIIGSIPVYGTLPGSSDLDGVPFILNPRLNNHSDSASYIFPTIKIWTQKDLDKEFCYDFRAERET
;
A
#
# COMPACT_ATOMS: atom_id res chain seq x y z
N MET A 1 21.42 -19.86 19.21
CA MET A 1 20.46 -18.75 19.38
C MET A 1 19.98 -18.32 18.00
N SER A 2 18.72 -18.60 17.66
CA SER A 2 18.17 -18.36 16.31
C SER A 2 17.81 -16.89 16.13
N LYS A 3 18.42 -16.22 15.14
CA LYS A 3 18.09 -14.84 14.78
C LYS A 3 16.71 -14.83 14.11
N LYS A 4 15.68 -14.43 14.87
CA LYS A 4 14.33 -14.20 14.36
C LYS A 4 14.39 -12.99 13.41
N SER A 5 14.26 -13.26 12.12
CA SER A 5 14.28 -12.24 11.06
C SER A 5 13.12 -11.25 11.25
N SER A 6 13.44 -9.97 11.50
CA SER A 6 12.43 -8.91 11.69
C SER A 6 11.74 -8.50 10.39
N SER A 7 12.20 -9.00 9.24
CA SER A 7 11.63 -8.73 7.92
C SER A 7 10.19 -9.22 7.79
N LYS A 8 9.84 -10.33 8.47
CA LYS A 8 8.47 -10.89 8.45
C LYS A 8 7.45 -9.93 9.09
N MET A 9 7.88 -9.16 10.09
CA MET A 9 6.99 -8.24 10.81
C MET A 9 6.66 -7.00 9.98
N LEU A 10 7.63 -6.48 9.23
CA LEU A 10 7.45 -5.31 8.35
C LEU A 10 6.61 -5.64 7.12
N VAL A 11 6.78 -6.82 6.51
CA VAL A 11 5.97 -7.24 5.37
C VAL A 11 4.50 -7.38 5.77
N HIS A 12 4.22 -8.01 6.92
CA HIS A 12 2.86 -8.12 7.45
C HIS A 12 2.24 -6.74 7.73
N GLN A 13 3.00 -5.81 8.29
CA GLN A 13 2.52 -4.45 8.59
C GLN A 13 2.25 -3.61 7.32
N LEU A 14 3.01 -3.79 6.24
CA LEU A 14 2.77 -3.10 4.98
C LEU A 14 1.68 -3.78 4.14
N SER A 15 1.56 -5.11 4.19
CA SER A 15 0.46 -5.85 3.55
C SER A 15 -0.90 -5.58 4.20
N THR A 16 -0.94 -5.13 5.45
CA THR A 16 -2.19 -4.66 6.08
C THR A 16 -2.60 -3.27 5.63
N VAL A 17 -1.70 -2.48 5.03
CA VAL A 17 -1.95 -1.09 4.59
C VAL A 17 -2.27 -1.01 3.10
N LEU A 18 -1.78 -1.97 2.30
CA LEU A 18 -2.03 -2.03 0.86
C LEU A 18 -3.05 -3.14 0.53
N PRO A 19 -3.94 -2.94 -0.46
CA PRO A 19 -4.87 -3.97 -0.88
C PRO A 19 -4.11 -5.21 -1.39
N ASP A 20 -4.34 -6.36 -0.75
CA ASP A 20 -3.82 -7.65 -1.22
C ASP A 20 -4.67 -8.14 -2.39
N ASP A 21 -4.23 -7.86 -3.62
CA ASP A 21 -4.94 -8.28 -4.83
C ASP A 21 -4.57 -9.72 -5.29
N ARG A 22 -3.85 -10.51 -4.49
CA ARG A 22 -3.55 -11.91 -4.88
C ARG A 22 -4.84 -12.75 -5.00
N PRO A 23 -4.91 -13.70 -5.96
CA PRO A 23 -6.07 -14.56 -6.11
C PRO A 23 -6.30 -15.41 -4.87
N ILE A 24 -7.56 -15.56 -4.50
CA ILE A 24 -8.01 -16.52 -3.50
C ILE A 24 -7.81 -17.93 -4.08
N THR A 25 -7.18 -18.80 -3.29
CA THR A 25 -6.84 -20.18 -3.64
C THR A 25 -7.75 -21.19 -2.94
N SER A 26 -8.39 -20.80 -1.83
CA SER A 26 -9.32 -21.65 -1.08
C SER A 26 -10.36 -20.82 -0.32
N ILE A 27 -11.58 -21.37 -0.21
CA ILE A 27 -12.68 -20.83 0.59
C ILE A 27 -13.19 -21.94 1.53
N SER A 28 -13.47 -21.60 2.77
CA SER A 28 -14.00 -22.51 3.79
C SER A 28 -14.97 -21.80 4.72
N ILE A 29 -15.70 -22.56 5.53
CA ILE A 29 -16.62 -22.03 6.54
C ILE A 29 -16.15 -22.49 7.92
N ILE A 30 -16.22 -21.60 8.90
CA ILE A 30 -15.91 -21.90 10.30
C ILE A 30 -17.09 -21.56 11.20
N GLU A 31 -17.18 -22.26 12.33
CA GLU A 31 -18.11 -21.94 13.42
C GLU A 31 -17.48 -21.00 14.45
N ASP A 32 -16.21 -21.24 14.79
CA ASP A 32 -15.46 -20.48 15.79
C ASP A 32 -14.36 -19.65 15.13
N ILE A 33 -14.46 -18.32 15.28
CA ILE A 33 -13.52 -17.35 14.70
C ILE A 33 -12.09 -17.61 15.20
N GLU A 34 -11.94 -18.04 16.46
CA GLU A 34 -10.63 -18.29 17.07
C GLU A 34 -9.97 -19.57 16.54
N LYS A 35 -10.76 -20.46 15.91
CA LYS A 35 -10.30 -21.70 15.29
C LYS A 35 -10.15 -21.59 13.78
N CYS A 36 -10.10 -20.37 13.25
CA CYS A 36 -9.78 -20.15 11.85
C CYS A 36 -8.42 -20.81 11.52
N PRO A 37 -8.34 -21.63 10.45
CA PRO A 37 -7.08 -22.28 10.07
C PRO A 37 -5.95 -21.26 9.85
N PRO A 38 -4.68 -21.66 10.05
CA PRO A 38 -3.54 -20.79 9.73
C PRO A 38 -3.59 -20.39 8.24
N ASN A 39 -3.13 -19.18 7.93
CA ASN A 39 -3.15 -18.59 6.57
C ASN A 39 -4.54 -18.36 5.95
N PHE A 40 -5.61 -18.51 6.74
CA PHE A 40 -6.94 -18.08 6.34
C PHE A 40 -7.28 -16.74 6.97
N THR A 41 -7.97 -15.90 6.20
CA THR A 41 -8.56 -14.65 6.66
C THR A 41 -10.05 -14.89 6.87
N VAL A 42 -10.55 -14.57 8.06
CA VAL A 42 -11.97 -14.69 8.42
C VAL A 42 -12.72 -13.39 8.10
N VAL A 43 -13.90 -13.52 7.49
CA VAL A 43 -14.83 -12.41 7.28
C VAL A 43 -15.88 -12.45 8.39
N SER A 44 -15.52 -11.88 9.55
CA SER A 44 -16.37 -11.89 10.76
C SER A 44 -17.30 -10.68 10.88
N ARG A 45 -17.04 -9.60 10.13
CA ARG A 45 -17.82 -8.37 10.17
C ARG A 45 -18.25 -7.89 8.79
N THR A 46 -19.37 -7.18 8.76
CA THR A 46 -19.91 -6.57 7.56
C THR A 46 -19.06 -5.35 7.17
N TYR A 47 -18.83 -5.18 5.88
CA TYR A 47 -18.03 -4.10 5.32
C TYR A 47 -18.63 -2.72 5.58
N ASP A 48 -19.95 -2.61 5.59
CA ASP A 48 -20.66 -1.34 5.62
C ASP A 48 -20.97 -0.81 7.02
N GLN A 49 -21.32 -1.70 7.96
CA GLN A 49 -21.77 -1.31 9.30
C GLN A 49 -20.89 -1.86 10.43
N ASP A 50 -19.82 -2.60 10.11
CA ASP A 50 -18.95 -3.30 11.08
C ASP A 50 -19.75 -4.19 12.05
N THR A 51 -20.89 -4.72 11.59
CA THR A 51 -21.76 -5.63 12.37
C THR A 51 -21.42 -7.09 12.11
N ASP A 52 -21.90 -8.00 12.96
CA ASP A 52 -21.65 -9.44 12.83
C ASP A 52 -22.06 -10.00 11.45
N ALA A 53 -21.12 -10.67 10.77
CA ALA A 53 -21.29 -11.23 9.44
C ALA A 53 -21.81 -12.68 9.44
N ASP A 54 -22.43 -13.12 10.54
CA ASP A 54 -22.95 -14.48 10.69
C ASP A 54 -23.92 -14.87 9.56
N LEU A 55 -23.52 -15.89 8.81
CA LEU A 55 -24.27 -16.48 7.70
C LEU A 55 -25.32 -17.50 8.16
N TRP A 56 -25.36 -17.84 9.44
CA TRP A 56 -26.29 -18.82 10.04
C TRP A 56 -27.40 -18.17 10.89
N ARG A 57 -27.43 -16.83 10.93
CA ARG A 57 -28.33 -16.06 11.77
C ARG A 57 -29.79 -16.51 11.67
N GLU A 58 -30.41 -16.73 12.83
CA GLU A 58 -31.85 -16.93 12.97
C GLU A 58 -32.51 -15.70 13.58
N THR A 59 -33.68 -15.34 13.06
CA THR A 59 -34.62 -14.43 13.72
C THR A 59 -35.38 -15.23 14.80
N GLY A 60 -34.69 -15.68 15.85
CA GLY A 60 -35.27 -16.46 16.94
C GLY A 60 -35.05 -15.77 18.29
N LEU A 61 -36.11 -15.61 19.08
CA LEU A 61 -36.13 -14.68 20.22
C LEU A 61 -35.31 -15.14 21.44
N PHE A 62 -34.82 -16.40 21.54
CA PHE A 62 -34.30 -16.93 22.82
C PHE A 62 -33.10 -17.91 22.80
N ILE A 63 -32.37 -18.12 21.70
CA ILE A 63 -31.17 -19.00 21.72
C ILE A 63 -30.05 -18.41 20.87
N LYS A 64 -28.91 -18.07 21.49
CA LYS A 64 -27.66 -17.75 20.79
C LYS A 64 -27.10 -19.03 20.16
N LYS A 65 -27.38 -19.23 18.88
CA LYS A 65 -26.78 -20.31 18.08
C LYS A 65 -25.36 -19.91 17.68
N LYS A 66 -24.50 -20.91 17.48
CA LYS A 66 -23.14 -20.69 16.99
C LYS A 66 -23.21 -20.26 15.53
N GLY A 67 -22.49 -19.20 15.18
CA GLY A 67 -22.54 -18.60 13.86
C GLY A 67 -21.81 -19.41 12.79
N ARG A 68 -21.86 -18.94 11.56
CA ARG A 68 -21.04 -19.45 10.45
C ARG A 68 -20.39 -18.27 9.73
N TYR A 69 -19.08 -18.35 9.56
CA TYR A 69 -18.29 -17.30 8.94
C TYR A 69 -17.53 -17.85 7.75
N ILE A 70 -17.45 -17.05 6.67
CA ILE A 70 -16.54 -17.35 5.58
C ILE A 70 -15.11 -17.08 6.04
N CYS A 71 -14.22 -17.99 5.71
CA CYS A 71 -12.79 -17.73 5.70
C CYS A 71 -12.20 -18.14 4.35
N PHE A 72 -11.14 -17.46 3.93
CA PHE A 72 -10.48 -17.73 2.67
C PHE A 72 -8.97 -17.62 2.79
N SER A 73 -8.24 -18.33 1.91
CA SER A 73 -6.78 -18.25 1.84
C SER A 73 -6.34 -17.84 0.44
N LYS A 74 -5.19 -17.17 0.39
CA LYS A 74 -4.47 -16.79 -0.84
C LYS A 74 -3.17 -17.59 -1.02
N THR A 75 -2.85 -18.46 -0.07
CA THR A 75 -1.65 -19.30 -0.07
C THR A 75 -1.98 -20.79 0.00
N ASP A 76 -3.10 -21.14 0.62
CA ASP A 76 -3.49 -22.53 0.86
C ASP A 76 -4.61 -22.94 -0.10
N GLY A 77 -4.58 -24.19 -0.56
CA GLY A 77 -5.55 -24.72 -1.53
C GLY A 77 -4.92 -25.73 -2.48
N LEU A 78 -5.65 -26.05 -3.56
CA LEU A 78 -5.15 -26.92 -4.62
C LEU A 78 -3.96 -26.25 -5.35
N PRO A 79 -2.85 -26.96 -5.59
CA PRO A 79 -1.70 -26.40 -6.31
C PRO A 79 -2.10 -25.85 -7.67
N HIS A 80 -1.61 -24.64 -7.99
CA HIS A 80 -1.87 -23.95 -9.25
C HIS A 80 -3.34 -23.65 -9.54
N CYS A 81 -4.22 -23.75 -8.56
CA CYS A 81 -5.64 -23.49 -8.70
C CYS A 81 -6.04 -22.22 -7.95
N ILE A 82 -7.00 -21.51 -8.52
CA ILE A 82 -7.54 -20.26 -7.97
C ILE A 82 -9.07 -20.28 -8.09
N VAL A 83 -9.72 -19.45 -7.28
CA VAL A 83 -11.16 -19.23 -7.35
C VAL A 83 -11.45 -18.29 -8.53
N GLU A 84 -12.20 -18.79 -9.51
CA GLU A 84 -12.63 -18.05 -10.71
C GLU A 84 -13.92 -17.27 -10.43
N ASP A 85 -14.87 -17.86 -9.70
CA ASP A 85 -16.21 -17.28 -9.50
C ASP A 85 -16.90 -17.78 -8.20
N ILE A 86 -17.87 -17.02 -7.70
CA ILE A 86 -18.67 -17.31 -6.49
C ILE A 86 -20.14 -17.02 -6.76
N THR A 87 -21.01 -17.93 -6.36
CA THR A 87 -22.47 -17.77 -6.48
C THR A 87 -23.20 -18.32 -5.26
N ILE A 88 -24.41 -17.80 -5.00
CA ILE A 88 -25.27 -18.26 -3.90
C ILE A 88 -26.49 -18.98 -4.47
N ILE A 89 -26.64 -20.26 -4.13
CA ILE A 89 -27.78 -21.09 -4.55
C ILE A 89 -28.62 -21.53 -3.35
N ASN A 90 -29.77 -22.16 -3.61
CA ASN A 90 -30.50 -22.84 -2.54
C ASN A 90 -29.72 -24.07 -2.05
N GLU A 91 -29.80 -24.40 -0.76
CA GLU A 91 -29.06 -25.55 -0.21
C GLU A 91 -29.45 -26.88 -0.88
N ARG A 92 -30.72 -27.02 -1.27
CA ARG A 92 -31.27 -28.23 -1.90
C ARG A 92 -31.06 -28.27 -3.43
N GLU A 93 -30.51 -27.21 -3.99
CA GLU A 93 -30.31 -27.08 -5.43
C GLU A 93 -28.95 -27.65 -5.83
N MET A 94 -28.89 -28.24 -7.02
CA MET A 94 -27.65 -28.76 -7.58
C MET A 94 -26.70 -27.59 -7.89
N PRO A 95 -25.41 -27.66 -7.54
CA PRO A 95 -24.45 -26.64 -7.96
C PRO A 95 -24.38 -26.55 -9.49
N PRO A 96 -24.20 -25.34 -10.06
CA PRO A 96 -23.96 -25.16 -11.49
C PRO A 96 -22.72 -25.93 -11.96
N GLU A 97 -22.59 -26.13 -13.28
CA GLU A 97 -21.46 -26.87 -13.85
C GLU A 97 -20.11 -26.26 -13.44
N GLY A 98 -19.22 -27.10 -12.92
CA GLY A 98 -17.88 -26.70 -12.46
C GLY A 98 -17.84 -26.03 -11.08
N TYR A 99 -18.99 -25.80 -10.44
CA TYR A 99 -19.03 -25.25 -9.09
C TYR A 99 -18.96 -26.35 -8.02
N SER A 100 -18.27 -26.04 -6.93
CA SER A 100 -18.17 -26.87 -5.73
C SER A 100 -18.90 -26.22 -4.56
N VAL A 101 -19.39 -27.07 -3.64
CA VAL A 101 -20.08 -26.67 -2.40
C VAL A 101 -19.21 -26.97 -1.18
N ILE A 102 -19.39 -26.20 -0.11
CA ILE A 102 -18.75 -26.45 1.19
C ILE A 102 -19.78 -27.12 2.09
N SER A 103 -19.70 -28.41 2.37
CA SER A 103 -20.77 -29.09 3.13
C SER A 103 -20.72 -28.84 4.64
N HIS A 104 -19.51 -28.79 5.20
CA HIS A 104 -19.25 -28.72 6.63
C HIS A 104 -18.24 -27.63 6.96
N THR A 105 -18.30 -27.18 8.20
CA THR A 105 -17.31 -26.28 8.80
C THR A 105 -15.98 -27.00 8.97
N ILE A 106 -14.88 -26.31 8.67
CA ILE A 106 -13.54 -26.91 8.71
C ILE A 106 -13.03 -27.12 10.15
N ASP A 107 -13.50 -26.32 11.10
CA ASP A 107 -13.08 -26.35 12.51
C ASP A 107 -13.85 -27.36 13.37
N SER A 108 -15.15 -27.54 13.10
CA SER A 108 -16.05 -28.32 13.97
C SER A 108 -16.81 -29.44 13.26
N MET A 109 -16.62 -29.61 11.94
CA MET A 109 -17.32 -30.58 11.10
C MET A 109 -18.86 -30.51 11.20
N GLN A 110 -19.39 -29.38 11.66
CA GLN A 110 -20.82 -29.10 11.70
C GLN A 110 -21.31 -28.66 10.34
N LYS A 111 -22.60 -28.85 10.06
CA LYS A 111 -23.25 -28.39 8.83
C LYS A 111 -22.98 -26.89 8.57
N ALA A 112 -22.59 -26.54 7.34
CA ALA A 112 -22.20 -25.17 6.96
C ALA A 112 -23.40 -24.29 6.54
N TRP A 113 -24.45 -24.89 5.95
CA TRP A 113 -25.60 -24.15 5.39
C TRP A 113 -26.99 -24.61 5.86
N ARG A 114 -28.03 -23.84 5.51
CA ARG A 114 -29.44 -24.14 5.87
C ARG A 114 -30.50 -23.88 4.82
N LYS A 115 -30.45 -22.70 4.20
CA LYS A 115 -31.46 -22.22 3.25
C LYS A 115 -30.79 -21.92 1.92
N LYS A 116 -29.76 -21.10 2.01
CA LYS A 116 -28.85 -20.75 0.93
C LYS A 116 -27.45 -21.25 1.27
N GLN A 117 -26.67 -21.54 0.25
CA GLN A 117 -25.28 -21.98 0.37
C GLN A 117 -24.39 -21.25 -0.62
N LEU A 118 -23.14 -21.05 -0.24
CA LEU A 118 -22.10 -20.56 -1.14
C LEU A 118 -21.57 -21.70 -1.99
N CYS A 119 -21.53 -21.45 -3.30
CA CYS A 119 -20.86 -22.26 -4.29
C CYS A 119 -19.74 -21.45 -4.92
N TYR A 120 -18.64 -22.10 -5.25
CA TYR A 120 -17.49 -21.44 -5.86
C TYR A 120 -16.88 -22.33 -6.94
N LYS A 121 -16.29 -21.70 -7.94
CA LYS A 121 -15.65 -22.38 -9.06
C LYS A 121 -14.14 -22.25 -8.92
N ILE A 122 -13.45 -23.38 -8.83
CA ILE A 122 -11.98 -23.43 -8.87
C ILE A 122 -11.53 -23.83 -10.27
N LYS A 123 -10.47 -23.19 -10.75
CA LYS A 123 -9.84 -23.54 -12.02
C LYS A 123 -8.34 -23.33 -11.96
N ASN A 124 -7.61 -24.02 -12.84
CA ASN A 124 -6.17 -23.84 -12.94
C ASN A 124 -5.85 -22.39 -13.33
N LYS A 125 -4.90 -21.76 -12.64
CA LYS A 125 -4.48 -20.37 -12.84
C LYS A 125 -4.13 -20.07 -14.30
N ASN A 126 -3.55 -21.02 -15.03
CA ASN A 126 -3.15 -20.85 -16.42
C ASN A 126 -4.34 -20.88 -17.41
N LEU A 127 -5.51 -21.30 -16.95
CA LEU A 127 -6.73 -21.40 -17.76
C LEU A 127 -7.81 -20.37 -17.34
N CYS A 128 -7.54 -19.58 -16.30
CA CYS A 128 -8.45 -18.57 -15.79
C CYS A 128 -8.26 -17.25 -16.53
N SER A 129 -9.36 -16.63 -16.94
CA SER A 129 -9.36 -15.24 -17.42
C SER A 129 -9.66 -14.24 -16.30
N LYS A 130 -10.21 -14.71 -15.17
CA LYS A 130 -10.57 -13.91 -14.01
C LYS A 130 -10.20 -14.64 -12.72
N ALA A 131 -9.86 -13.88 -11.68
CA ALA A 131 -9.61 -14.37 -10.33
C ALA A 131 -10.46 -13.60 -9.34
N VAL A 132 -11.02 -14.28 -8.35
CA VAL A 132 -11.53 -13.64 -7.14
C VAL A 132 -10.35 -13.27 -6.24
N THR A 133 -10.28 -12.03 -5.77
CA THR A 133 -9.18 -11.54 -4.92
C THR A 133 -9.64 -11.14 -3.53
N ASP A 134 -10.93 -10.86 -3.34
CA ASP A 134 -11.47 -10.46 -2.05
C ASP A 134 -12.93 -10.88 -1.90
N ILE A 135 -13.36 -11.11 -0.66
CA ILE A 135 -14.72 -11.47 -0.28
C ILE A 135 -15.15 -10.59 0.89
N ILE A 136 -16.26 -9.88 0.72
CA ILE A 136 -16.84 -9.04 1.77
C ILE A 136 -18.31 -9.43 1.99
N ILE A 137 -18.79 -9.16 3.20
CA ILE A 137 -20.21 -9.30 3.54
C ILE A 137 -20.79 -7.90 3.74
N CYS A 138 -21.91 -7.60 3.10
CA CYS A 138 -22.62 -6.33 3.29
C CYS A 138 -23.94 -6.57 4.02
N SER A 139 -24.33 -5.64 4.88
CA SER A 139 -25.68 -5.64 5.46
C SER A 139 -26.71 -5.44 4.33
N ARG A 140 -27.92 -6.00 4.46
CA ARG A 140 -29.01 -5.81 3.46
C ARG A 140 -29.44 -4.34 3.31
N ILE A 141 -28.94 -3.45 4.18
CA ILE A 141 -29.31 -2.05 4.32
C ILE A 141 -28.63 -1.15 3.27
N VAL A 142 -28.20 -1.70 2.13
CA VAL A 142 -27.89 -0.83 0.98
C VAL A 142 -29.23 -0.23 0.50
N HIS A 143 -29.59 0.92 1.08
CA HIS A 143 -30.86 1.65 0.94
C HIS A 143 -31.18 2.13 -0.48
N LYS A 144 -30.45 1.64 -1.48
CA LYS A 144 -30.86 1.64 -2.87
C LYS A 144 -30.81 0.21 -3.37
N ALA A 145 -31.99 -0.34 -3.66
CA ALA A 145 -32.18 -1.60 -4.40
C ALA A 145 -31.36 -1.66 -5.71
N SER A 146 -30.78 -0.55 -6.18
CA SER A 146 -30.03 -0.46 -7.42
C SER A 146 -28.53 -0.81 -7.33
N LYS A 147 -27.94 -1.06 -6.15
CA LYS A 147 -26.53 -1.55 -6.04
C LYS A 147 -26.34 -2.47 -4.84
N MET A 148 -26.47 -3.79 -5.04
CA MET A 148 -26.29 -4.79 -3.97
C MET A 148 -24.84 -4.97 -3.52
N ALA A 149 -23.86 -4.48 -4.30
CA ALA A 149 -22.44 -4.54 -3.98
C ALA A 149 -21.82 -3.13 -4.03
N PRO A 150 -20.82 -2.84 -3.18
CA PRO A 150 -19.99 -1.63 -3.28
C PRO A 150 -19.28 -1.55 -4.64
N ASN A 151 -18.83 -0.33 -5.01
CA ASN A 151 -18.05 -0.14 -6.23
C ASN A 151 -16.80 -1.05 -6.23
N GLY A 152 -16.52 -1.71 -7.35
CA GLY A 152 -15.42 -2.67 -7.48
C GLY A 152 -15.73 -4.09 -6.99
N PHE A 153 -16.92 -4.32 -6.42
CA PHE A 153 -17.39 -5.64 -6.00
C PHE A 153 -18.60 -6.08 -6.82
N ALA A 154 -18.70 -7.39 -7.06
CA ALA A 154 -19.89 -8.05 -7.59
C ALA A 154 -20.69 -8.68 -6.45
N ALA A 155 -22.02 -8.76 -6.58
CA ALA A 155 -22.88 -9.43 -5.61
C ALA A 155 -23.04 -10.92 -6.00
N ALA A 156 -22.60 -11.83 -5.15
CA ALA A 156 -22.83 -13.27 -5.33
C ALA A 156 -24.27 -13.67 -4.95
N GLY A 157 -24.86 -13.00 -3.96
CA GLY A 157 -26.23 -13.21 -3.53
C GLY A 157 -26.43 -13.06 -2.02
N ILE A 158 -27.68 -13.27 -1.57
CA ILE A 158 -28.09 -13.03 -0.18
C ILE A 158 -28.18 -14.34 0.61
N ILE A 159 -27.55 -14.39 1.79
CA ILE A 159 -27.68 -15.47 2.78
C ILE A 159 -28.18 -14.87 4.10
N ASN A 160 -29.31 -15.35 4.63
CA ASN A 160 -29.83 -14.99 5.96
C ASN A 160 -29.82 -13.48 6.32
N GLY A 161 -30.09 -12.64 5.32
CA GLY A 161 -30.20 -11.19 5.52
C GLY A 161 -28.91 -10.39 5.36
N VAL A 162 -27.81 -11.01 4.94
CA VAL A 162 -26.59 -10.32 4.49
C VAL A 162 -26.30 -10.66 3.03
N CYS A 163 -25.62 -9.77 2.31
CA CYS A 163 -25.19 -9.96 0.94
C CYS A 163 -23.73 -10.41 0.91
N VAL A 164 -23.44 -11.52 0.23
CA VAL A 164 -22.07 -11.93 -0.08
C VAL A 164 -21.64 -11.18 -1.35
N CYS A 165 -20.50 -10.50 -1.29
CA CYS A 165 -19.92 -9.78 -2.41
C CYS A 165 -18.46 -10.17 -2.58
N TYR A 166 -17.94 -10.05 -3.80
CA TYR A 166 -16.57 -10.45 -4.11
C TYR A 166 -15.95 -9.53 -5.15
N LYS A 167 -14.64 -9.32 -5.05
CA LYS A 167 -13.84 -8.54 -6.01
C LYS A 167 -13.21 -9.51 -6.99
N THR A 168 -13.22 -9.14 -8.27
CA THR A 168 -12.51 -9.89 -9.31
C THR A 168 -11.48 -9.02 -10.02
N VAL A 169 -10.44 -9.66 -10.52
CA VAL A 169 -9.44 -9.06 -11.40
C VAL A 169 -9.28 -9.91 -12.65
N ASP A 170 -9.05 -9.27 -13.78
CA ASP A 170 -8.75 -9.96 -15.02
C ASP A 170 -7.32 -10.51 -14.99
N ILE A 171 -7.16 -11.77 -15.35
CA ILE A 171 -5.87 -12.44 -15.48
C ILE A 171 -5.48 -12.38 -16.94
N THR A 172 -4.53 -11.50 -17.26
CA THR A 172 -3.89 -11.49 -18.56
C THR A 172 -2.81 -12.55 -18.60
N ILE A 173 -2.99 -13.59 -19.41
CA ILE A 173 -1.94 -14.54 -19.75
C ILE A 173 -1.02 -13.84 -20.76
N GLY A 174 -0.24 -12.89 -20.27
CA GLY A 174 0.87 -12.32 -21.04
C GLY A 174 2.00 -13.36 -21.18
N PRO A 175 2.95 -13.15 -22.10
CA PRO A 175 4.16 -13.97 -22.15
C PRO A 175 4.79 -14.04 -20.74
N PRO A 176 5.49 -15.14 -20.39
CA PRO A 176 5.91 -15.47 -19.02
C PRO A 176 6.73 -14.39 -18.28
N ASN A 177 7.12 -13.32 -18.97
CA ASN A 177 7.88 -12.18 -18.45
C ASN A 177 7.01 -11.00 -17.99
N SER A 178 5.69 -11.01 -18.20
CA SER A 178 4.77 -9.97 -17.74
C SER A 178 3.80 -10.54 -16.70
N GLN A 179 4.32 -10.94 -15.53
CA GLN A 179 3.47 -11.29 -14.40
C GLN A 179 3.00 -10.02 -13.70
N SER A 180 1.70 -9.73 -13.75
CA SER A 180 1.02 -8.67 -12.98
C SER A 180 0.95 -8.97 -11.48
N TYR A 181 1.43 -10.14 -11.04
CA TYR A 181 1.55 -10.49 -9.63
C TYR A 181 3.01 -10.46 -9.22
N ILE A 182 3.47 -9.31 -8.76
CA ILE A 182 4.70 -9.24 -8.00
C ILE A 182 4.43 -9.98 -6.68
N ASN A 183 4.88 -11.24 -6.59
CA ASN A 183 5.09 -11.90 -5.31
C ASN A 183 6.26 -11.18 -4.63
N ILE A 184 5.96 -10.07 -3.95
CA ILE A 184 6.95 -9.24 -3.26
C ILE A 184 7.74 -10.10 -2.27
N ASP A 185 7.09 -11.09 -1.66
CA ASP A 185 7.73 -12.09 -0.77
C ASP A 185 8.85 -12.89 -1.44
N LYS A 186 8.73 -13.23 -2.73
CA LYS A 186 9.76 -14.02 -3.43
C LYS A 186 10.93 -13.16 -3.87
N PHE A 187 10.66 -11.93 -4.32
CA PHE A 187 11.70 -11.01 -4.82
C PHE A 187 12.57 -10.45 -3.68
N LEU A 188 11.98 -10.16 -2.51
CA LEU A 188 12.71 -9.70 -1.32
C LEU A 188 13.53 -10.80 -0.64
N MET A 189 13.18 -12.08 -0.81
CA MET A 189 13.95 -13.21 -0.27
C MET A 189 15.09 -13.65 -1.19
N GLN A 190 15.04 -13.34 -2.49
CA GLN A 190 16.05 -13.78 -3.46
C GLN A 190 17.09 -12.71 -3.81
N ASN A 191 16.76 -11.43 -3.69
CA ASN A 191 17.70 -10.35 -4.00
C ASN A 191 18.14 -9.66 -2.71
N ALA A 192 19.19 -10.20 -2.09
CA ALA A 192 20.02 -9.39 -1.20
C ALA A 192 20.61 -8.26 -2.06
N SER A 193 20.18 -7.03 -1.80
CA SER A 193 20.77 -5.84 -2.43
C SER A 193 22.30 -5.89 -2.27
N PRO A 194 23.09 -5.58 -3.31
CA PRO A 194 24.55 -5.53 -3.19
C PRO A 194 25.04 -4.38 -2.30
N ASN A 195 24.13 -3.52 -1.81
CA ASN A 195 24.44 -2.50 -0.82
C ASN A 195 24.11 -2.97 0.60
N PRO A 196 25.12 -3.15 1.49
CA PRO A 196 24.90 -3.35 2.91
C PRO A 196 24.63 -1.99 3.58
N SER A 197 23.48 -1.39 3.29
CA SER A 197 22.91 -0.31 4.10
C SER A 197 21.59 -0.78 4.69
N ASN A 198 21.62 -1.97 5.29
CA ASN A 198 20.58 -2.42 6.20
C ASN A 198 20.87 -1.74 7.54
N GLY A 199 19.88 -0.99 8.05
CA GLY A 199 19.97 -0.12 9.21
C GLY A 199 20.92 -0.61 10.30
N THR A 200 22.05 0.09 10.43
CA THR A 200 22.91 -0.01 11.60
C THR A 200 22.18 0.70 12.74
N PRO A 201 21.84 0.01 13.85
CA PRO A 201 21.39 0.70 15.05
C PRO A 201 22.58 1.49 15.59
N HIS A 202 22.38 2.80 15.80
CA HIS A 202 23.36 3.74 16.36
C HIS A 202 24.64 3.95 15.53
N ARG A 203 24.58 4.86 14.56
CA ARG A 203 25.75 5.72 14.31
C ARG A 203 25.68 6.87 15.32
N VAL A 204 26.63 6.92 16.25
CA VAL A 204 26.81 8.10 17.11
C VAL A 204 27.05 9.30 16.18
N PRO A 205 26.36 10.44 16.38
CA PRO A 205 26.63 11.64 15.59
C PRO A 205 28.13 11.95 15.61
N PRO A 206 28.77 12.26 14.47
CA PRO A 206 30.17 12.65 14.46
C PRO A 206 30.37 13.84 15.41
N GLU A 207 31.43 13.79 16.22
CA GLU A 207 31.75 14.87 17.13
C GLU A 207 31.89 16.19 16.37
N ARG A 208 31.27 17.24 16.92
CA ARG A 208 31.37 18.59 16.37
C ARG A 208 32.85 18.99 16.35
N PRO A 209 33.40 19.45 15.21
CA PRO A 209 34.77 19.94 15.17
C PRO A 209 34.97 21.03 16.24
N PRO A 210 36.13 21.08 16.89
CA PRO A 210 36.39 22.05 17.95
C PRO A 210 36.14 23.46 17.43
N LYS A 211 35.38 24.23 18.22
CA LYS A 211 35.08 25.63 17.93
C LYS A 211 36.42 26.35 17.70
N PRO A 212 36.65 27.02 16.55
CA PRO A 212 37.88 27.77 16.37
C PRO A 212 37.98 28.78 17.51
N LYS A 213 39.10 28.77 18.22
CA LYS A 213 39.39 29.77 19.23
C LYS A 213 39.51 31.09 18.49
N PHE A 214 38.44 31.89 18.47
CA PHE A 214 38.53 33.30 18.15
C PHE A 214 39.50 33.90 19.16
N SER A 215 40.73 34.14 18.71
CA SER A 215 41.69 34.94 19.45
C SER A 215 41.07 36.33 19.67
N PRO A 216 41.20 36.90 20.87
CA PRO A 216 40.79 38.28 21.09
C PRO A 216 41.61 39.19 20.17
N LYS A 217 40.91 40.11 19.52
CA LYS A 217 41.40 41.16 18.62
C LYS A 217 42.81 41.67 19.02
N PRO A 218 43.79 41.73 18.10
CA PRO A 218 44.87 42.68 18.25
C PRO A 218 44.32 44.10 18.06
N ASN A 219 44.61 44.91 19.06
CA ASN A 219 44.38 46.34 19.14
C ASN A 219 45.28 47.04 18.11
N ASN A 220 44.76 47.32 16.91
CA ASN A 220 45.09 48.51 16.12
C ASN A 220 44.36 48.44 14.77
N GLY A 221 43.37 49.34 14.62
CA GLY A 221 42.65 49.52 13.37
C GLY A 221 43.54 50.20 12.33
N ILE A 222 43.62 49.60 11.15
CA ILE A 222 43.83 50.32 9.90
C ILE A 222 42.85 49.72 8.91
N TYR A 223 41.64 50.30 8.86
CA TYR A 223 40.80 50.22 7.67
C TYR A 223 41.04 51.52 6.90
N PHE A 224 41.38 51.39 5.62
CA PHE A 224 41.62 52.50 4.72
C PHE A 224 40.36 53.38 4.62
N GLN A 225 40.47 54.61 5.12
CA GLN A 225 39.51 55.68 4.87
C GLN A 225 39.74 56.21 3.45
N ILE A 226 38.69 56.25 2.62
CA ILE A 226 38.67 57.05 1.40
C ILE A 226 37.54 58.06 1.58
N GLY A 227 37.92 59.35 1.61
CA GLY A 227 37.04 60.50 1.73
C GLY A 227 36.29 60.85 0.42
N PRO A 228 35.44 61.90 0.44
CA PRO A 228 34.44 62.12 -0.59
C PRO A 228 34.97 62.88 -1.82
N ALA A 229 34.57 62.36 -3.00
CA ALA A 229 34.33 62.96 -4.32
C ALA A 229 35.12 64.21 -4.80
N SER A 230 35.78 64.06 -5.97
CA SER A 230 35.70 65.02 -7.08
C SER A 230 36.22 64.44 -8.42
N ILE A 231 35.32 64.37 -9.41
CA ILE A 231 35.48 64.71 -10.84
C ILE A 231 36.79 64.30 -11.55
N GLY A 232 36.64 63.45 -12.58
CA GLY A 232 37.47 63.53 -13.79
C GLY A 232 38.00 62.21 -14.35
N LYS A 233 37.38 61.78 -15.46
CA LYS A 233 37.93 61.06 -16.62
C LYS A 233 38.65 59.70 -16.47
N ASP A 234 38.08 58.82 -17.30
CA ASP A 234 38.70 57.79 -18.13
C ASP A 234 39.14 56.44 -17.51
N THR A 235 38.65 55.42 -18.23
CA THR A 235 39.19 54.08 -18.46
C THR A 235 38.79 52.95 -17.50
N ASP A 236 38.07 52.00 -18.12
CA ASP A 236 37.99 50.56 -17.90
C ASP A 236 38.63 50.00 -16.62
N GLU A 237 37.81 49.33 -15.80
CA GLU A 237 37.92 47.89 -15.56
C GLU A 237 36.83 47.43 -14.57
N SER A 238 36.20 46.30 -14.90
CA SER A 238 35.66 45.27 -14.00
C SER A 238 35.09 45.71 -12.64
N ASN A 239 33.75 45.73 -12.49
CA ASN A 239 33.12 45.61 -11.17
C ASN A 239 31.73 44.96 -11.27
N ASP A 240 31.70 43.64 -11.08
CA ASP A 240 30.60 42.92 -10.44
C ASP A 240 30.35 43.55 -9.06
N ARG A 241 29.35 44.44 -8.95
CA ARG A 241 28.93 45.02 -7.66
C ARG A 241 27.42 45.13 -7.53
N ASP A 242 26.74 44.00 -7.77
CA ASP A 242 25.31 43.85 -7.49
C ASP A 242 25.00 43.49 -6.02
N TYR A 243 26.02 43.44 -5.15
CA TYR A 243 25.81 43.22 -3.72
C TYR A 243 25.82 44.55 -2.95
N GLU A 244 24.63 45.07 -2.65
CA GLU A 244 24.42 46.07 -1.62
C GLU A 244 24.97 45.56 -0.28
N MET A 245 26.11 46.09 0.17
CA MET A 245 26.70 45.72 1.45
C MET A 245 25.89 46.38 2.58
N LEU A 246 24.97 45.62 3.19
CA LEU A 246 24.16 46.09 4.31
C LEU A 246 25.04 46.63 5.44
N SER A 247 24.83 47.90 5.82
CA SER A 247 25.59 48.56 6.88
C SER A 247 25.60 47.74 8.18
N LEU A 248 26.76 47.67 8.85
CA LEU A 248 26.98 46.97 10.13
C LEU A 248 26.06 47.42 11.29
N SER A 249 25.27 48.48 11.06
CA SER A 249 24.26 49.04 11.96
C SER A 249 22.85 48.46 11.76
N ALA A 250 22.63 47.56 10.80
CA ALA A 250 21.33 46.93 10.59
C ALA A 250 20.95 46.00 11.76
N ARG A 251 20.19 46.52 12.74
CA ARG A 251 19.61 45.71 13.82
C ARG A 251 18.39 44.93 13.29
N LEU A 252 18.64 43.83 12.59
CA LEU A 252 17.60 42.88 12.17
C LEU A 252 17.13 42.06 13.39
N ARG A 253 16.07 42.53 14.05
CA ARG A 253 15.30 41.71 15.00
C ARG A 253 14.05 41.21 14.29
N PRO A 254 13.86 39.90 14.08
CA PRO A 254 12.61 39.38 13.55
C PRO A 254 11.47 39.69 14.52
N THR A 255 10.53 40.56 14.12
CA THR A 255 9.39 40.99 14.96
C THR A 255 8.21 40.02 14.93
N ARG A 256 8.29 38.92 14.15
CA ARG A 256 7.17 37.98 14.00
C ARG A 256 7.38 36.73 14.87
N PRO A 257 6.43 36.42 15.78
CA PRO A 257 6.41 35.12 16.46
C PRO A 257 6.42 33.98 15.43
N ALA A 258 7.11 32.88 15.75
CA ALA A 258 7.13 31.69 14.91
C ALA A 258 5.68 31.17 14.70
N PRO A 259 5.33 30.70 13.48
CA PRO A 259 4.04 30.08 13.23
C PRO A 259 3.82 28.89 14.16
N GLN A 260 2.63 28.76 14.72
CA GLN A 260 2.28 27.58 15.53
C GLN A 260 2.19 26.34 14.64
N PRO A 261 2.63 25.16 15.13
CA PRO A 261 2.45 23.90 14.42
C PRO A 261 0.96 23.59 14.24
N PRO A 262 0.56 22.92 13.14
CA PRO A 262 -0.84 22.65 12.85
C PRO A 262 -1.47 21.77 13.93
N THR A 263 -2.60 22.23 14.49
CA THR A 263 -3.44 21.47 15.40
C THR A 263 -4.07 20.30 14.65
N THR A 264 -3.89 19.08 15.15
CA THR A 264 -4.55 17.88 14.62
C THR A 264 -6.07 18.02 14.75
N SER A 265 -6.74 18.41 13.67
CA SER A 265 -8.20 18.39 13.58
C SER A 265 -8.67 16.97 13.34
N ILE A 266 -9.47 16.48 14.29
CA ILE A 266 -10.20 15.22 14.24
C ILE A 266 -11.50 15.44 13.43
N ILE A 267 -11.85 14.41 12.63
CA ILE A 267 -13.14 14.11 11.96
C ILE A 267 -13.51 14.92 10.70
N GLY A 268 -13.62 14.21 9.56
CA GLY A 268 -14.67 14.47 8.57
C GLY A 268 -14.26 14.63 7.10
N SER A 269 -12.99 14.92 6.80
CA SER A 269 -12.54 15.08 5.41
C SER A 269 -11.11 14.60 5.28
N ILE A 270 -10.84 13.66 4.38
CA ILE A 270 -9.47 13.27 4.00
C ILE A 270 -8.81 14.52 3.41
N PRO A 271 -7.80 15.13 4.06
CA PRO A 271 -7.10 16.26 3.47
C PRO A 271 -6.32 15.77 2.24
N VAL A 272 -6.28 16.59 1.19
CA VAL A 272 -5.48 16.36 -0.03
C VAL A 272 -3.98 16.20 0.28
N TYR A 273 -3.56 16.62 1.48
CA TYR A 273 -2.23 16.43 2.04
C TYR A 273 -2.32 15.47 3.23
N GLY A 274 -2.00 14.19 3.01
CA GLY A 274 -1.76 13.23 4.07
C GLY A 274 -0.27 13.24 4.43
N THR A 275 0.08 13.09 5.70
CA THR A 275 1.40 12.61 6.12
C THR A 275 1.27 11.12 6.41
N LEU A 276 2.14 10.28 5.86
CA LEU A 276 2.10 8.83 6.12
C LEU A 276 2.53 8.57 7.57
N PRO A 277 1.68 8.00 8.43
CA PRO A 277 2.10 7.64 9.78
C PRO A 277 3.07 6.45 9.71
N GLY A 278 4.26 6.57 10.31
CA GLY A 278 5.12 5.42 10.62
C GLY A 278 6.45 5.31 9.87
N SER A 279 6.71 6.17 8.88
CA SER A 279 8.05 6.38 8.34
C SER A 279 8.65 7.63 8.99
N SER A 280 9.56 7.44 9.95
CA SER A 280 10.25 8.55 10.65
C SER A 280 10.88 9.58 9.71
N ASP A 281 11.28 9.13 8.52
CA ASP A 281 12.01 9.93 7.55
C ASP A 281 11.10 10.75 6.62
N LEU A 282 9.78 10.52 6.64
CA LEU A 282 8.79 11.26 5.81
C LEU A 282 7.67 11.90 6.64
N ASP A 283 7.75 11.82 7.96
CA ASP A 283 6.78 12.46 8.84
C ASP A 283 6.86 13.99 8.70
N GLY A 284 5.72 14.63 8.41
CA GLY A 284 5.65 16.07 8.13
C GLY A 284 5.94 16.51 6.70
N VAL A 285 6.25 15.62 5.75
CA VAL A 285 6.40 15.98 4.33
C VAL A 285 5.04 15.92 3.63
N PRO A 286 4.45 17.07 3.22
CA PRO A 286 3.20 17.06 2.47
C PRO A 286 3.44 16.47 1.09
N PHE A 287 2.74 15.40 0.75
CA PHE A 287 2.71 14.87 -0.61
C PHE A 287 1.30 15.00 -1.19
N ILE A 288 1.23 15.16 -2.50
CA ILE A 288 -0.01 15.12 -3.28
C ILE A 288 0.03 13.82 -4.06
N LEU A 289 -0.96 12.95 -3.87
CA LEU A 289 -1.09 11.74 -4.67
C LEU A 289 -1.45 12.14 -6.10
N ASN A 290 -0.77 11.55 -7.09
CA ASN A 290 -1.13 11.76 -8.50
C ASN A 290 -2.62 11.43 -8.67
N PRO A 291 -3.45 12.30 -9.27
CA PRO A 291 -4.88 12.06 -9.47
C PRO A 291 -5.20 10.74 -10.18
N ARG A 292 -4.26 10.21 -10.98
CA ARG A 292 -4.35 8.90 -11.65
C ARG A 292 -4.26 7.70 -10.71
N LEU A 293 -3.81 7.89 -9.48
CA LEU A 293 -3.65 6.87 -8.44
C LEU A 293 -4.74 7.00 -7.36
N ASN A 294 -5.72 7.88 -7.55
CA ASN A 294 -6.78 8.09 -6.58
C ASN A 294 -7.78 6.93 -6.63
N ASN A 295 -8.10 6.34 -5.47
CA ASN A 295 -9.05 5.22 -5.35
C ASN A 295 -10.49 5.55 -5.78
N HIS A 296 -10.76 6.80 -6.18
CA HIS A 296 -12.06 7.31 -6.61
C HIS A 296 -12.22 7.45 -8.13
N SER A 297 -11.20 7.19 -8.95
CA SER A 297 -11.38 7.24 -10.40
C SER A 297 -12.11 6.00 -10.89
N ASP A 298 -13.29 6.21 -11.47
CA ASP A 298 -13.97 5.27 -12.36
C ASP A 298 -12.97 4.57 -13.28
N SER A 299 -13.25 3.30 -13.56
CA SER A 299 -12.44 2.33 -14.30
C SER A 299 -12.10 2.76 -15.74
N ALA A 300 -11.35 3.84 -15.92
CA ALA A 300 -10.58 4.02 -17.12
C ALA A 300 -9.42 3.02 -17.05
N SER A 301 -9.40 2.10 -18.00
CA SER A 301 -8.34 1.14 -18.25
C SER A 301 -7.04 1.88 -18.58
N TYR A 302 -6.37 2.43 -17.56
CA TYR A 302 -5.08 3.05 -17.73
C TYR A 302 -4.06 1.94 -18.00
N ILE A 303 -3.62 1.85 -19.25
CA ILE A 303 -2.49 1.03 -19.64
C ILE A 303 -1.26 1.67 -19.02
N PHE A 304 -0.89 1.21 -17.82
CA PHE A 304 0.38 1.58 -17.23
C PHE A 304 1.50 1.07 -18.14
N PRO A 305 2.55 1.87 -18.39
CA PRO A 305 3.68 1.41 -19.16
C PRO A 305 4.26 0.18 -18.46
N THR A 306 4.30 -0.95 -19.17
CA THR A 306 4.86 -2.19 -18.64
C THR A 306 6.34 -1.97 -18.38
N ILE A 307 6.73 -2.01 -17.10
CA ILE A 307 8.15 -1.98 -16.72
C ILE A 307 8.77 -3.26 -17.29
N LYS A 308 9.65 -3.09 -18.29
CA LYS A 308 10.41 -4.22 -18.83
C LYS A 308 11.53 -4.54 -17.85
N ILE A 309 11.52 -5.77 -17.34
CA ILE A 309 12.63 -6.28 -16.54
C ILE A 309 13.74 -6.64 -17.52
N TRP A 310 14.91 -6.03 -17.34
CA TRP A 310 16.10 -6.33 -18.14
C TRP A 310 17.08 -7.16 -17.33
N THR A 311 17.66 -8.16 -17.97
CA THR A 311 18.78 -8.89 -17.37
C THR A 311 20.06 -8.06 -17.48
N GLN A 312 21.08 -8.38 -16.69
CA GLN A 312 22.40 -7.73 -16.80
C GLN A 312 22.93 -7.82 -18.25
N LYS A 313 22.73 -8.95 -18.93
CA LYS A 313 23.13 -9.13 -20.33
C LYS A 313 22.38 -8.21 -21.29
N ASP A 314 21.09 -7.96 -21.04
CA ASP A 314 20.29 -7.05 -21.87
C ASP A 314 20.74 -5.61 -21.69
N LEU A 315 21.05 -5.21 -20.44
CA LEU A 315 21.61 -3.90 -20.11
C LEU A 315 22.98 -3.70 -20.78
N ASP A 316 23.88 -4.66 -20.63
CA ASP A 316 25.22 -4.61 -21.22
C ASP A 316 25.17 -4.63 -22.76
N LYS A 317 24.12 -5.17 -23.37
CA LYS A 317 23.98 -5.13 -24.83
C LYS A 317 23.46 -3.78 -25.32
N GLU A 318 22.44 -3.26 -24.67
CA GLU A 318 21.70 -2.09 -25.13
C GLU A 318 22.35 -0.76 -24.70
N PHE A 319 23.03 -0.76 -23.54
CA PHE A 319 23.61 0.44 -22.94
C PHE A 319 25.12 0.34 -22.71
N CYS A 320 25.80 -0.61 -23.38
CA CYS A 320 27.27 -0.59 -23.37
C CYS A 320 27.75 0.67 -24.07
N TYR A 321 28.27 1.57 -23.23
CA TYR A 321 28.91 2.80 -23.64
C TYR A 321 30.42 2.59 -23.55
N ASP A 322 31.09 2.60 -24.70
CA ASP A 322 32.51 2.23 -24.81
C ASP A 322 33.48 3.42 -24.76
N PHE A 323 32.97 4.59 -24.39
CA PHE A 323 33.72 5.85 -24.24
C PHE A 323 34.56 6.23 -25.47
N ARG A 324 34.29 5.66 -26.66
CA ARG A 324 35.01 6.03 -27.89
C ARG A 324 34.74 7.49 -28.28
N ALA A 325 33.52 7.95 -28.02
CA ALA A 325 33.10 9.32 -28.31
C ALA A 325 33.86 10.38 -27.47
N GLU A 326 34.37 10.06 -26.27
CA GLU A 326 35.14 11.02 -25.46
C GLU A 326 36.65 10.96 -25.67
N ARG A 327 37.16 9.95 -26.41
CA ARG A 327 38.60 9.86 -26.74
C ARG A 327 38.99 10.66 -28.00
N GLU A 328 38.03 11.23 -28.70
CA GLU A 328 38.25 12.05 -29.90
C GLU A 328 38.34 13.57 -29.60
N THR A 329 38.47 13.95 -28.33
CA THR A 329 38.77 15.33 -27.88
C THR A 329 40.06 15.39 -27.10
#